data_AF-A0A379WNU8-F1
#
_entry.id   AF-A0A379WNU8-F1
#
_cell.length_a   1.000
_cell.length_b   1.000
_cell.length_c   1.000
_cell.angle_alpha   90.00
_cell.angle_beta   90.00
_cell.angle_gamma   90.00
#
_symmetry.space_group_name_H-M   'P 1'
#
loop_
_entity.id
_entity.type
_entity.pdbx_description
1 polymer ?
#
loop_
_entity_poly.entity_id
_entity_poly.type
_entity_poly.pdbx_seq_one_letter_code
_entity_poly.pdbx_strand_id
1 'polypeptide(L)'
;MFSLGDLQGLSASVSFARNQYTGGGSQNQVYATISIPWGDSRQVSYSVQKDNRGGLQQTVNYSDFHNPDTTWNISAGHNRYDTGSNSSFSGSVQSRLPWGQTAADATLQPGQYRSLGLSWYGSVTATAHGAAFSQSDGRE
;
A
#
# COMPACT_ATOMS: atom_id res chain seq x y z
N MET A 1 -2.27 23.58 5.26
CA MET A 1 -3.22 22.70 4.54
C MET A 1 -3.77 23.50 3.38
N PHE A 2 -3.69 22.98 2.15
CA PHE A 2 -4.28 23.62 0.98
C PHE A 2 -5.71 23.09 0.81
N SER A 3 -6.68 24.00 0.73
CA SER A 3 -8.09 23.72 0.48
C SER A 3 -8.51 24.45 -0.79
N LEU A 4 -9.09 23.71 -1.74
CA LEU A 4 -9.70 24.27 -2.96
C LEU A 4 -11.14 23.73 -3.04
N GLY A 5 -12.08 24.41 -2.36
CA GLY A 5 -13.51 24.08 -2.33
C GLY A 5 -13.95 23.03 -1.29
N ASP A 6 -15.11 22.41 -1.51
CA ASP A 6 -15.75 21.37 -0.66
C ASP A 6 -14.96 20.03 -0.59
N LEU A 7 -13.83 19.94 -1.30
CA LEU A 7 -12.90 18.81 -1.23
C LEU A 7 -11.79 19.15 -0.22
N GLN A 8 -12.08 18.99 1.07
CA GLN A 8 -11.06 19.11 2.12
C GLN A 8 -10.18 17.85 2.15
N GLY A 9 -8.87 18.03 2.28
CA GLY A 9 -7.93 16.92 2.49
C GLY A 9 -7.22 16.37 1.23
N LEU A 10 -7.34 17.04 0.08
CA LEU A 10 -6.53 16.70 -1.09
C LEU A 10 -5.05 16.98 -0.79
N SER A 11 -4.21 15.95 -0.91
CA SER A 11 -2.77 16.07 -0.77
C SER A 11 -2.11 15.71 -2.09
N ALA A 12 -1.22 16.59 -2.56
CA ALA A 12 -0.39 16.33 -3.71
C ALA A 12 1.07 16.53 -3.31
N SER A 13 1.91 15.55 -3.62
CA SER A 13 3.34 15.63 -3.38
C SER A 13 4.08 15.24 -4.65
N VAL A 14 5.15 15.98 -4.93
CA VAL A 14 6.07 15.66 -6.01
C VAL A 14 7.47 15.63 -5.44
N SER A 15 8.19 14.55 -5.75
CA SER A 15 9.52 14.27 -5.26
C SER A 15 10.42 13.94 -6.45
N PHE A 16 11.59 14.57 -6.47
CA PHE A 16 12.62 14.34 -7.48
C PHE A 16 13.79 13.66 -6.81
N ALA A 17 14.16 12.48 -7.29
CA ALA A 17 15.31 11.73 -6.81
C ALA A 17 16.33 11.59 -7.93
N ARG A 18 17.61 11.79 -7.62
CA ARG A 18 18.73 11.53 -8.52
C ARG A 18 19.73 10.63 -7.82
N ASN A 19 19.82 9.40 -8.31
CA ASN A 19 20.84 8.45 -7.88
C ASN A 19 22.02 8.49 -8.85
N GLN A 20 23.22 8.64 -8.33
CA GLN A 20 24.47 8.60 -9.10
C GLN A 20 25.30 7.41 -8.65
N TYR A 21 25.67 6.54 -9.58
CA TYR A 21 26.55 5.40 -9.29
C TYR A 21 28.00 5.76 -9.60
N THR A 22 28.91 5.34 -8.72
CA THR A 22 30.36 5.61 -8.78
C THR A 22 31.03 5.11 -10.07
N GLY A 23 30.39 4.23 -10.83
CA GLY A 23 30.89 3.68 -12.10
C GLY A 23 30.37 4.34 -13.38
N GLY A 24 29.65 5.47 -13.29
CA GLY A 24 29.08 6.17 -14.44
C GLY A 24 27.64 5.73 -14.72
N GLY A 25 26.71 6.65 -14.50
CA GLY A 25 25.28 6.43 -14.69
C GLY A 25 24.47 7.20 -13.66
N SER A 26 23.60 8.10 -14.12
CA SER A 26 22.65 8.79 -13.25
C SER A 26 21.25 8.28 -13.53
N GLN A 27 20.59 7.76 -12.50
CA GLN A 27 19.17 7.44 -12.51
C GLN A 27 18.40 8.60 -11.90
N ASN A 28 17.73 9.38 -12.75
CA ASN A 28 16.76 10.34 -12.28
C ASN A 28 15.40 9.65 -12.21
N GLN A 29 14.69 9.85 -11.11
CA GLN A 29 13.35 9.34 -10.89
C GLN A 29 12.48 10.47 -10.38
N VAL A 30 11.33 10.65 -11.01
CA VAL A 30 10.32 11.62 -10.61
C VAL A 30 9.13 10.86 -10.07
N TYR A 31 8.71 11.20 -8.87
CA TYR A 31 7.57 10.61 -8.19
C TYR A 31 6.54 11.71 -7.97
N ALA A 32 5.32 11.50 -8.42
CA ALA A 32 4.21 12.38 -8.15
C ALA A 32 3.07 11.55 -7.57
N THR A 33 2.53 11.94 -6.42
CA THR A 33 1.39 11.28 -5.79
C THR A 33 0.34 12.30 -5.47
N ILE A 34 -0.91 11.96 -5.76
CA ILE A 34 -2.10 12.74 -5.42
C ILE A 34 -3.00 11.81 -4.61
N SER A 35 -3.41 12.23 -3.41
CA SER A 35 -4.35 11.49 -2.58
C SER A 35 -5.56 12.35 -2.31
N ILE A 36 -6.73 11.78 -2.55
CA ILE A 36 -8.03 12.41 -2.44
C ILE A 36 -8.86 11.56 -1.48
N PRO A 37 -9.21 12.07 -0.29
CA PRO A 37 -10.22 11.44 0.55
C PRO A 37 -11.56 11.50 -0.19
N TRP A 38 -12.24 10.37 -0.30
CA TRP A 38 -13.57 10.28 -0.92
C TRP A 38 -14.59 9.96 0.18
N GLY A 39 -15.36 10.97 0.57
CA GLY A 39 -16.32 10.84 1.67
C GLY A 39 -15.64 10.73 3.03
N ASP A 40 -16.34 10.17 4.01
CA ASP A 40 -15.91 10.22 5.40
C ASP A 40 -14.86 9.15 5.77
N SER A 41 -14.73 8.08 4.97
CA SER A 41 -13.95 6.91 5.36
C SER A 41 -13.24 6.19 4.22
N ARG A 42 -13.10 6.79 3.04
CA ARG A 42 -12.36 6.21 1.91
C ARG A 42 -11.32 7.17 1.41
N GLN A 43 -10.26 6.62 0.81
CA GLN A 43 -9.18 7.39 0.23
C GLN A 43 -8.76 6.77 -1.09
N VAL A 44 -8.67 7.61 -2.12
CA VAL A 44 -8.11 7.24 -3.41
C VAL A 44 -6.78 7.95 -3.57
N SER A 45 -5.72 7.21 -3.84
CA SER A 45 -4.43 7.79 -4.19
C SER A 45 -3.99 7.34 -5.57
N TYR A 46 -3.42 8.28 -6.32
CA TYR A 46 -2.85 8.04 -7.62
C TYR A 46 -1.38 8.46 -7.57
N SER A 47 -0.49 7.53 -7.83
CA SER A 47 0.94 7.77 -7.91
C SER A 47 1.47 7.47 -9.30
N VAL A 48 2.37 8.32 -9.76
CA VAL A 48 3.10 8.18 -11.01
C VAL A 48 4.57 8.28 -10.71
N GLN A 49 5.33 7.32 -11.19
CA GLN A 49 6.77 7.30 -11.14
C GLN A 49 7.31 7.22 -12.56
N LYS A 50 8.19 8.14 -12.92
CA LYS A 50 8.89 8.12 -14.20
C LYS A 50 10.39 8.09 -13.94
N ASP A 51 11.06 7.12 -14.55
CA ASP A 51 12.52 7.09 -14.56
C ASP A 51 13.10 7.70 -15.86
N ASN A 52 14.39 8.01 -15.83
CA ASN A 52 15.11 8.49 -17.01
C ASN A 52 15.54 7.36 -17.98
N ARG A 53 15.05 6.13 -17.77
CA ARG A 53 15.37 4.94 -18.58
C ARG A 53 14.15 4.44 -19.38
N GLY A 54 13.08 5.24 -19.48
CA GLY A 54 11.88 4.92 -20.25
C GLY A 54 10.79 4.19 -19.46
N GLY A 55 11.05 3.85 -18.19
CA GLY A 55 10.09 3.26 -17.26
C GLY A 55 9.07 4.27 -16.75
N LEU A 56 7.80 4.06 -17.09
CA LEU A 56 6.66 4.78 -16.53
C LEU A 56 5.82 3.81 -15.70
N GLN A 57 5.74 4.07 -14.40
CA GLN A 57 4.86 3.36 -13.47
C GLN A 57 3.71 4.26 -13.06
N GLN A 58 2.50 3.76 -13.18
CA GLN A 58 1.29 4.42 -12.71
C GLN A 58 0.59 3.47 -11.76
N THR A 59 0.18 3.94 -10.59
CA THR A 59 -0.49 3.11 -9.59
C THR A 59 -1.66 3.87 -9.01
N VAL A 60 -2.83 3.25 -9.06
CA VAL A 60 -4.04 3.72 -8.38
C VAL A 60 -4.20 2.85 -7.15
N ASN A 61 -4.33 3.46 -5.98
CA ASN A 61 -4.66 2.77 -4.74
C ASN A 61 -5.99 3.29 -4.23
N TYR A 62 -6.81 2.38 -3.74
CA TYR A 62 -8.10 2.67 -3.13
C TYR A 62 -8.10 2.00 -1.77
N SER A 63 -8.27 2.79 -0.71
CA SER A 63 -8.30 2.30 0.67
C SER A 63 -9.62 2.69 1.31
N ASP A 64 -10.22 1.76 2.03
CA ASP A 64 -11.43 1.97 2.81
C ASP A 64 -11.14 1.71 4.28
N PHE A 65 -11.48 2.71 5.07
CA PHE A 65 -11.29 2.79 6.52
C PHE A 65 -12.64 2.93 7.23
N HIS A 66 -13.75 2.50 6.60
CA HIS A 66 -15.10 2.63 7.16
C HIS A 66 -15.25 1.98 8.53
N ASN A 67 -14.61 0.83 8.71
CA ASN A 67 -14.54 0.16 10.00
C ASN A 67 -13.16 0.38 10.63
N PRO A 68 -13.08 0.92 11.86
CA PRO A 68 -11.80 1.09 12.56
C PRO A 68 -11.14 -0.27 12.87
N ASP A 69 -11.93 -1.34 12.96
CA ASP A 69 -11.44 -2.69 13.21
C ASP A 69 -11.03 -3.42 11.93
N THR A 70 -11.45 -2.99 10.74
CA THR A 70 -11.12 -3.69 9.50
C THR A 70 -10.93 -2.70 8.36
N THR A 71 -9.70 -2.65 7.87
CA THR A 71 -9.27 -1.78 6.79
C THR A 71 -8.85 -2.63 5.61
N TRP A 72 -9.24 -2.24 4.41
CA TRP A 72 -8.79 -2.93 3.20
C TRP A 72 -8.35 -1.91 2.16
N ASN A 73 -7.37 -2.32 1.36
CA ASN A 73 -6.84 -1.52 0.29
C ASN A 73 -6.64 -2.39 -0.95
N ILE A 74 -6.94 -1.83 -2.10
CA ILE A 74 -6.69 -2.43 -3.40
C ILE A 74 -5.86 -1.46 -4.23
N SER A 75 -4.95 -2.00 -5.01
CA SER A 75 -4.00 -1.24 -5.79
C SER A 75 -3.90 -1.84 -7.17
N ALA A 76 -4.02 -1.00 -8.20
CA ALA A 76 -3.83 -1.37 -9.58
C ALA A 76 -2.66 -0.58 -10.14
N GLY A 77 -1.63 -1.27 -10.58
CA GLY A 77 -0.44 -0.72 -11.20
C GLY A 77 -0.38 -1.01 -12.70
N HIS A 78 0.21 -0.08 -13.45
CA HIS A 78 0.61 -0.30 -14.82
C HIS A 78 2.02 0.24 -15.02
N ASN A 79 2.92 -0.66 -15.40
CA ASN A 79 4.33 -0.41 -15.62
C ASN A 79 4.61 -0.53 -17.11
N ARG A 80 5.00 0.57 -17.74
CA ARG A 80 5.43 0.61 -19.12
C ARG A 80 6.94 0.76 -19.18
N TYR A 81 7.59 -0.08 -19.96
CA TYR A 81 9.02 -0.03 -20.29
C TYR A 81 9.15 -0.07 -21.82
N ASP A 82 10.33 0.26 -22.35
CA ASP A 82 10.57 0.19 -23.80
C ASP A 82 10.37 -1.22 -24.38
N THR A 83 10.53 -2.26 -23.56
CA THR A 83 10.39 -3.68 -23.95
C THR A 83 9.01 -4.26 -23.75
N GLY A 84 8.05 -3.51 -23.19
CA GLY A 84 6.68 -3.99 -22.97
C GLY A 84 5.94 -3.28 -21.85
N SER A 85 4.70 -3.71 -21.60
CA SER A 85 3.88 -3.20 -20.51
C SER A 85 3.39 -4.34 -19.63
N ASN A 86 3.44 -4.13 -18.31
CA ASN A 86 2.93 -5.07 -17.32
C ASN A 86 1.90 -4.36 -16.48
N SER A 87 0.76 -4.99 -16.24
CA SER A 87 -0.18 -4.54 -15.22
C SER A 87 0.08 -5.31 -13.94
N SER A 88 -0.16 -4.71 -12.79
CA SER A 88 -0.15 -5.39 -11.50
C SER A 88 -1.45 -5.08 -10.78
N PHE A 89 -1.92 -6.05 -10.01
CA PHE A 89 -3.05 -5.88 -9.13
C PHE A 89 -2.65 -6.43 -7.78
N SER A 90 -2.81 -5.63 -6.73
CA SER A 90 -2.63 -6.09 -5.37
C SER A 90 -3.82 -5.67 -4.51
N GLY A 91 -4.05 -6.41 -3.46
CA GLY A 91 -5.04 -6.10 -2.45
C GLY A 91 -4.56 -6.61 -1.12
N SER A 92 -4.84 -5.85 -0.07
CA SER A 92 -4.62 -6.31 1.30
C SER A 92 -5.81 -5.92 2.17
N VAL A 93 -6.06 -6.75 3.17
CA VAL A 93 -7.05 -6.52 4.20
C VAL A 93 -6.39 -6.78 5.53
N GLN A 94 -6.63 -5.89 6.49
CA GLN A 94 -6.19 -6.04 7.86
C GLN A 94 -7.40 -5.92 8.77
N SER A 95 -7.52 -6.85 9.71
CA SER A 95 -8.58 -6.85 10.70
C SER A 95 -7.99 -6.99 12.10
N ARG A 96 -8.43 -6.13 13.01
CA ARG A 96 -8.09 -6.13 14.43
C ARG A 96 -9.22 -6.84 15.17
N LEU A 97 -8.89 -7.97 15.76
CA LEU A 97 -9.79 -8.79 16.56
C LEU A 97 -9.44 -8.62 18.05
N PRO A 98 -10.38 -8.86 18.98
CA PRO A 98 -10.11 -8.80 20.42
C PRO A 98 -8.96 -9.72 20.89
N TRP A 99 -8.64 -10.74 20.11
CA TRP A 99 -7.65 -11.77 20.40
C TRP A 99 -6.41 -11.72 19.48
N GLY A 100 -6.27 -10.68 18.64
CA GLY A 100 -5.10 -10.51 17.76
C GLY A 100 -5.36 -9.64 16.55
N GLN A 101 -4.34 -9.42 15.72
CA GLN A 101 -4.44 -8.73 14.44
C GLN A 101 -4.18 -9.73 13.32
N THR A 102 -5.02 -9.76 12.30
CA THR A 102 -4.79 -10.56 11.10
C THR A 102 -4.66 -9.64 9.90
N ALA A 103 -3.76 -9.97 8.98
CA ALA A 103 -3.71 -9.33 7.68
C ALA A 103 -3.54 -10.38 6.59
N ALA A 104 -4.20 -10.15 5.48
CA ALA A 104 -4.08 -10.93 4.27
C ALA A 104 -3.69 -10.00 3.14
N ASP A 105 -2.76 -10.43 2.30
CA ASP A 105 -2.33 -9.73 1.12
C ASP A 105 -2.34 -10.66 -0.08
N ALA A 106 -2.70 -10.12 -1.24
CA ALA A 106 -2.78 -10.83 -2.48
C ALA A 106 -2.20 -9.94 -3.57
N THR A 107 -1.20 -10.42 -4.30
CA THR A 107 -0.60 -9.70 -5.41
C THR A 107 -0.57 -10.58 -6.65
N LEU A 108 -0.92 -9.98 -7.77
CA LEU A 108 -1.07 -10.62 -9.05
C LEU A 108 -0.48 -9.73 -10.14
N GLN A 109 0.58 -10.20 -10.76
CA GLN A 109 1.21 -9.55 -11.90
C GLN A 109 1.13 -10.49 -13.11
N PRO A 110 0.17 -10.29 -14.03
CA PRO A 110 0.02 -11.15 -15.21
C PRO A 110 1.33 -11.22 -15.99
N GLY A 111 1.75 -12.43 -16.34
CA GLY A 111 3.00 -12.67 -17.06
C GLY A 111 4.27 -12.69 -16.18
N GLN A 112 4.17 -12.44 -14.86
CA GLN A 112 5.30 -12.54 -13.95
C GLN A 112 5.05 -13.49 -12.77
N TYR A 113 4.27 -13.10 -11.78
CA TYR A 113 4.08 -13.87 -10.55
C TYR A 113 2.75 -13.57 -9.88
N ARG A 114 2.37 -14.47 -8.97
CA ARG A 114 1.22 -14.36 -8.09
C ARG A 114 1.66 -14.75 -6.70
N SER A 115 1.36 -13.92 -5.71
CA SER A 115 1.66 -14.18 -4.31
C SER A 115 0.42 -13.96 -3.45
N LEU A 116 0.29 -14.78 -2.41
CA LEU A 116 -0.73 -14.66 -1.38
C LEU A 116 0.00 -14.72 -0.04
N GLY A 117 -0.16 -13.69 0.77
CA GLY A 117 0.36 -13.59 2.11
C GLY A 117 -0.78 -13.62 3.14
N LEU A 118 -0.54 -14.33 4.24
CA LEU A 118 -1.41 -14.33 5.40
C LEU A 118 -0.52 -14.15 6.63
N SER A 119 -0.89 -13.21 7.49
CA SER A 119 -0.21 -12.91 8.73
C SER A 119 -1.24 -12.82 9.86
N TRP A 120 -0.85 -13.33 11.02
CA TRP A 120 -1.64 -13.26 12.24
C TRP A 120 -0.70 -13.00 13.41
N TYR A 121 -1.07 -12.02 14.23
CA TYR A 121 -0.34 -11.54 15.37
C TYR A 121 -1.24 -11.61 16.60
N GLY A 122 -0.89 -12.44 17.57
CA GLY A 122 -1.62 -12.56 18.84
C GLY A 122 -0.84 -13.41 19.83
N SER A 123 -1.30 -13.44 21.08
CA SER A 123 -0.73 -14.30 22.11
C SER A 123 -1.75 -15.35 22.55
N VAL A 124 -1.28 -16.58 22.67
CA VAL A 124 -2.07 -17.72 23.17
C VAL A 124 -1.41 -18.20 24.45
N THR A 125 -2.16 -18.17 25.55
CA THR A 125 -1.71 -18.74 26.82
C THR A 125 -2.53 -20.00 27.10
N ALA A 126 -1.90 -21.16 27.00
CA ALA A 126 -2.49 -22.43 27.39
C ALA A 126 -2.02 -22.81 28.80
N THR A 127 -2.95 -23.07 29.71
CA THR A 127 -2.69 -23.59 31.05
C THR A 127 -3.36 -24.96 31.22
N ALA A 128 -2.93 -25.74 32.20
CA ALA A 128 -3.53 -27.06 32.49
C ALA A 128 -5.04 -26.98 32.86
N HIS A 129 -5.56 -25.78 33.15
CA HIS A 129 -6.95 -25.52 33.50
C HIS A 129 -7.75 -24.83 32.37
N GLY A 130 -7.13 -24.52 31.22
CA GLY A 130 -7.80 -23.88 30.07
C GLY A 130 -6.87 -23.05 29.20
N ALA A 131 -7.35 -22.68 28.00
CA ALA A 131 -6.65 -21.81 27.06
C ALA A 131 -7.30 -20.43 27.02
N ALA A 132 -6.48 -19.37 27.10
CA ALA A 132 -6.89 -17.98 26.92
C ALA A 132 -6.16 -17.39 25.72
N PHE A 133 -6.89 -16.64 24.90
CA PHE A 133 -6.35 -15.87 23.79
C PHE A 133 -6.39 -14.39 24.20
N SER A 134 -5.25 -13.71 24.14
CA SER A 134 -5.12 -12.30 24.47
C SER A 134 -4.41 -11.56 23.34
N GLN A 135 -4.68 -10.27 23.17
CA GLN A 135 -3.84 -9.43 22.34
C GLN A 135 -2.43 -9.38 22.95
N SER A 136 -1.42 -9.56 22.09
CA SER A 136 -0.04 -9.35 22.46
C SER A 136 0.17 -7.86 22.71
N ASP A 137 0.05 -7.44 23.98
CA ASP A 137 0.49 -6.12 24.42
C ASP A 137 2.02 -6.13 24.44
N GLY A 138 2.61 -5.82 23.28
CA GLY A 138 4.01 -5.46 23.19
C GLY A 138 4.15 -4.00 23.62
N ARG A 139 4.34 -3.76 24.92
CA ARG A 139 4.92 -2.52 25.43
C ARG A 139 6.09 -2.86 26.36
N GLU A 140 7.16 -2.13 26.08
CA GLU A 140 8.52 -2.16 26.65
C GLU A 140 8.58 -2.06 28.18
#